data_AF-A0AAW7PXM0-F1
#
_entry.id   AF-A0AAW7PXM0-F1
#
_cell.length_a   1.000
_cell.length_b   1.000
_cell.length_c   1.000
_cell.angle_alpha   90.00
_cell.angle_beta   90.00
_cell.angle_gamma   90.00
#
_symmetry.space_group_name_H-M   'P 1'
#
loop_
_entity.id
_entity.type
_entity.pdbx_description
1 polymer ?
#
loop_
_entity_poly.entity_id
_entity_poly.type
_entity_poly.pdbx_seq_one_letter_code
_entity_poly.pdbx_strand_id
1 'polypeptide(L)'
;MIILDKSIREQFSIFCKTNNITDMQIAIKYFTIFGGLDIQIDTTKSIIELIEKHILNNYNHFRSEINRLTGGYHVDSAILTGIALGDRKTTNAFKRAHVSFEEGMKCVESLCEKEIIEIDSSQNFLLGKRNDSKTPKKLIFTNPFVRFWFGFISPIYKGIKEGNYEEFKMKFEGRESDFSDFIFEELALSFVKNTFVEDKIKQHGQYWNEKIQIPIVAKTNSDKTIIGFSKYTDNKMKKSELNKFLEDCKKEDISADIIVIFTKNGYSTELKALKSETLKLFNVKSLKALVQ
;
A
#
# COMPACT_ATOMS: atom_id res chain seq x y z
N MET A 1 8.75 19.53 1.86
CA MET A 1 9.57 18.67 2.72
C MET A 1 8.92 17.29 2.81
N ILE A 2 9.71 16.24 2.62
CA ILE A 2 9.27 14.83 2.74
C ILE A 2 9.42 14.37 4.20
N ILE A 3 8.38 13.73 4.75
CA ILE A 3 8.29 13.24 6.13
C ILE A 3 8.53 11.71 6.15
N LEU A 4 9.53 11.23 6.89
CA LEU A 4 9.87 9.78 6.95
C LEU A 4 9.64 9.13 8.32
N ASP A 5 9.57 9.92 9.39
CA ASP A 5 9.55 9.47 10.80
C ASP A 5 8.14 9.14 11.33
N LYS A 6 7.20 8.81 10.44
CA LYS A 6 5.78 8.63 10.78
C LYS A 6 5.26 7.35 10.15
N SER A 7 4.48 6.57 10.90
CA SER A 7 3.76 5.43 10.34
C SER A 7 2.77 5.86 9.26
N ILE A 8 2.39 4.95 8.37
CA ILE A 8 1.39 5.21 7.31
C ILE A 8 0.07 5.75 7.88
N ARG A 9 -0.34 5.30 9.07
CA ARG A 9 -1.52 5.80 9.79
C ARG A 9 -1.36 7.26 10.19
N GLU A 10 -0.23 7.61 10.80
CA GLU A 10 0.05 8.98 11.23
C GLU A 10 0.15 9.90 10.02
N GLN A 11 0.85 9.49 8.97
CA GLN A 11 0.90 10.23 7.70
C GLN A 11 -0.51 10.46 7.13
N PHE A 12 -1.37 9.44 7.13
CA PHE A 12 -2.75 9.56 6.66
C PHE A 12 -3.58 10.53 7.51
N SER A 13 -3.47 10.44 8.84
CA SER A 13 -4.16 11.34 9.77
C SER A 13 -3.70 12.79 9.59
N ILE A 14 -2.39 13.03 9.54
CA ILE A 14 -1.78 14.34 9.30
C ILE A 14 -2.24 14.91 7.96
N PHE A 15 -2.18 14.10 6.90
CA PHE A 15 -2.58 14.52 5.56
C PHE A 15 -4.06 14.93 5.51
N CYS A 16 -4.96 14.14 6.10
CA CYS A 16 -6.39 14.47 6.14
C CYS A 16 -6.66 15.74 6.94
N LYS A 17 -6.02 15.90 8.11
CA LYS A 17 -6.18 17.07 8.98
C LYS A 17 -5.65 18.35 8.32
N THR A 18 -4.45 18.29 7.75
CA THR A 18 -3.80 19.43 7.07
C THR A 18 -4.61 19.95 5.90
N ASN A 19 -5.30 19.05 5.19
CA ASN A 19 -6.06 19.37 3.98
C ASN A 19 -7.58 19.42 4.20
N ASN A 20 -8.05 19.35 5.45
CA ASN A 20 -9.47 19.36 5.83
C ASN A 20 -10.33 18.33 5.06
N ILE A 21 -9.77 17.15 4.76
CA ILE A 21 -10.45 16.13 3.94
C ILE A 21 -11.34 15.26 4.84
N THR A 22 -12.63 15.21 4.54
CA THR A 22 -13.61 14.41 5.29
C THR A 22 -14.17 13.20 4.52
N ASP A 23 -14.04 13.21 3.18
CA ASP A 23 -14.37 12.08 2.32
C ASP A 23 -13.16 11.16 2.18
N MET A 24 -13.29 9.91 2.62
CA MET A 24 -12.17 8.95 2.64
C MET A 24 -11.78 8.43 1.26
N GLN A 25 -12.67 8.48 0.25
CA GLN A 25 -12.29 8.14 -1.12
C GLN A 25 -11.39 9.23 -1.70
N ILE A 26 -11.74 10.50 -1.48
CA ILE A 26 -10.88 11.63 -1.83
C ILE A 26 -9.57 11.52 -1.05
N ALA A 27 -9.63 11.29 0.26
CA ALA A 27 -8.44 11.19 1.09
C ALA A 27 -7.45 10.16 0.55
N ILE A 28 -7.88 8.92 0.26
CA ILE A 28 -7.00 7.86 -0.25
C ILE A 28 -6.45 8.22 -1.63
N LYS A 29 -7.31 8.68 -2.55
CA LYS A 29 -6.91 9.06 -3.90
C LYS A 29 -5.76 10.08 -3.89
N TYR A 30 -5.88 11.13 -3.08
CA TYR A 30 -4.84 12.15 -2.99
C TYR A 30 -3.67 11.73 -2.09
N PHE A 31 -3.91 10.98 -1.02
CA PHE A 31 -2.87 10.49 -0.12
C PHE A 31 -1.89 9.51 -0.81
N THR A 32 -2.36 8.70 -1.75
CA THR A 32 -1.48 7.83 -2.56
C THR A 32 -0.39 8.60 -3.29
N ILE A 33 -0.59 9.90 -3.52
CA ILE A 33 0.32 10.77 -4.27
C ILE A 33 1.04 11.73 -3.34
N PHE A 34 0.30 12.48 -2.54
CA PHE A 34 0.82 13.57 -1.70
C PHE A 34 1.10 13.12 -0.27
N GLY A 35 0.78 11.88 0.09
CA GLY A 35 1.02 11.33 1.42
C GLY A 35 2.49 11.32 1.76
N GLY A 36 2.83 11.83 2.94
CA GLY A 36 4.22 11.98 3.38
C GLY A 36 4.91 13.23 2.84
N LEU A 37 4.19 14.14 2.18
CA LEU A 37 4.61 15.52 1.98
C LEU A 37 3.98 16.44 3.04
N ASP A 38 4.77 17.38 3.54
CA ASP A 38 4.25 18.54 4.27
C ASP A 38 3.72 19.58 3.27
N ILE A 39 2.45 19.43 2.88
CA ILE A 39 1.82 20.27 1.86
C ILE A 39 0.32 20.45 2.08
N GLN A 40 -0.15 21.65 1.75
CA GLN A 40 -1.58 21.96 1.62
C GLN A 40 -2.01 21.92 0.15
N ILE A 41 -3.06 21.17 -0.14
CA ILE A 41 -3.68 21.01 -1.45
C ILE A 41 -5.18 21.32 -1.35
N ASP A 42 -5.73 21.84 -2.44
CA ASP A 42 -7.16 22.07 -2.60
C ASP A 42 -7.77 20.90 -3.39
N THR A 43 -8.37 19.95 -2.68
CA THR A 43 -8.93 18.73 -3.28
C THR A 43 -10.20 18.96 -4.10
N THR A 44 -10.67 20.21 -4.23
CA THR A 44 -11.74 20.56 -5.18
C THR A 44 -11.25 20.62 -6.62
N LYS A 45 -9.93 20.81 -6.82
CA LYS A 45 -9.26 20.77 -8.13
C LYS A 45 -9.04 19.32 -8.58
N SER A 46 -8.72 19.15 -9.86
CA SER A 46 -8.38 17.84 -10.40
C SER A 46 -7.03 17.34 -9.87
N ILE A 47 -6.87 16.03 -9.76
CA ILE A 47 -5.63 15.43 -9.26
C ILE A 47 -4.44 15.72 -10.18
N ILE A 48 -4.66 15.73 -11.50
CA ILE A 48 -3.63 16.07 -12.49
C ILE A 48 -3.17 17.51 -12.32
N GLU A 49 -4.10 18.46 -12.15
CA GLU A 49 -3.75 19.87 -11.92
C GLU A 49 -2.90 20.03 -10.66
N LEU A 50 -3.26 19.34 -9.57
CA LEU A 50 -2.49 19.39 -8.34
C LEU A 50 -1.11 18.75 -8.48
N ILE A 51 -0.99 17.62 -9.19
CA ILE A 51 0.31 17.00 -9.46
C ILE A 51 1.19 17.93 -10.28
N GLU A 52 0.64 18.53 -11.33
CA GLU A 52 1.38 19.46 -12.18
C GLU A 52 1.90 20.65 -11.38
N LYS A 53 0.99 21.32 -10.67
CA LYS A 53 1.30 22.50 -9.86
C LYS A 53 2.32 22.20 -8.78
N HIS A 54 2.10 21.14 -8.01
CA HIS A 54 2.85 20.91 -6.79
C HIS A 54 4.09 20.05 -7.01
N ILE A 55 4.10 19.12 -7.97
CA ILE A 55 5.18 18.14 -8.16
C ILE A 55 5.95 18.40 -9.46
N LEU A 56 5.27 18.39 -10.62
CA LEU A 56 5.97 18.43 -11.92
C LEU A 56 6.68 19.77 -12.14
N ASN A 57 5.99 20.88 -11.89
CA ASN A 57 6.58 22.22 -11.98
C ASN A 57 7.72 22.46 -10.98
N ASN A 58 7.78 21.65 -9.91
CA ASN A 58 8.83 21.68 -8.89
C ASN A 58 9.79 20.48 -9.01
N TYR A 59 9.88 19.84 -10.19
CA TYR A 59 10.65 18.62 -10.40
C TYR A 59 12.09 18.72 -9.90
N ASN A 60 12.80 19.81 -10.20
CA ASN A 60 14.20 19.96 -9.80
C ASN A 60 14.38 20.00 -8.27
N HIS A 61 13.44 20.62 -7.55
CA HIS A 61 13.44 20.65 -6.10
C HIS A 61 13.26 19.24 -5.52
N PHE A 62 12.21 18.53 -5.94
CA PHE A 62 11.96 17.16 -5.45
C PHE A 62 13.05 16.18 -5.87
N ARG A 63 13.61 16.31 -7.07
CA ARG A 63 14.75 15.50 -7.49
C ARG A 63 15.92 15.68 -6.54
N SER A 64 16.21 16.90 -6.13
CA SER A 64 17.28 17.16 -5.16
C SER A 64 16.96 16.58 -3.78
N GLU A 65 15.72 16.70 -3.32
CA GLU A 65 15.31 16.11 -2.04
C GLU A 65 15.40 14.59 -2.07
N ILE A 66 14.85 13.94 -3.10
CA ILE A 66 14.89 12.48 -3.27
C ILE A 66 16.32 11.98 -3.37
N ASN A 67 17.20 12.65 -4.14
CA ASN A 67 18.61 12.27 -4.22
C ASN A 67 19.32 12.39 -2.87
N ARG A 68 18.99 13.41 -2.07
CA ARG A 68 19.52 13.54 -0.71
C ARG A 68 19.05 12.41 0.21
N LEU A 69 17.79 11.98 0.07
CA LEU A 69 17.22 10.90 0.85
C LEU A 69 17.77 9.52 0.47
N THR A 70 17.86 9.22 -0.82
CA THR A 70 18.26 7.89 -1.29
C THR A 70 19.77 7.75 -1.50
N GLY A 71 20.49 8.86 -1.68
CA GLY A 71 21.91 8.88 -2.05
C GLY A 71 22.16 8.93 -3.56
N GLY A 72 21.10 8.89 -4.39
CA GLY A 72 21.21 9.07 -5.85
C GLY A 72 21.91 7.94 -6.61
N TYR A 73 22.11 6.78 -5.98
CA TYR A 73 22.66 5.61 -6.64
C TYR A 73 21.66 5.05 -7.66
N HIS A 74 22.15 4.75 -8.87
CA HIS A 74 21.28 4.34 -9.98
C HIS A 74 20.61 2.98 -9.72
N VAL A 75 21.30 2.06 -9.04
CA VAL A 75 20.74 0.76 -8.68
C VAL A 75 19.64 0.90 -7.63
N ASP A 76 19.82 1.73 -6.60
CA ASP A 76 18.76 2.06 -5.65
C ASP A 76 17.51 2.56 -6.38
N SER A 77 17.70 3.48 -7.33
CA SER A 77 16.60 4.03 -8.13
C SER A 77 15.90 2.97 -8.98
N ALA A 78 16.66 2.03 -9.57
CA ALA A 78 16.11 0.93 -10.35
C ALA A 78 15.32 -0.06 -9.47
N ILE A 79 15.83 -0.39 -8.28
CA ILE A 79 15.16 -1.25 -7.30
C ILE A 79 13.87 -0.57 -6.82
N LEU A 80 13.92 0.69 -6.38
CA LEU A 80 12.75 1.44 -5.93
C LEU A 80 11.69 1.54 -7.03
N THR A 81 12.09 1.76 -8.28
CA THR A 81 11.18 1.71 -9.44
C THR A 81 10.56 0.32 -9.62
N GLY A 82 11.37 -0.74 -9.51
CA GLY A 82 10.91 -2.13 -9.58
C GLY A 82 9.91 -2.50 -8.49
N ILE A 83 10.09 -1.97 -7.28
CA ILE A 83 9.16 -2.14 -6.14
C ILE A 83 7.87 -1.36 -6.41
N ALA A 84 7.96 -0.09 -6.80
CA ALA A 84 6.80 0.80 -6.98
C ALA A 84 5.84 0.30 -8.08
N LEU A 85 6.38 -0.30 -9.14
CA LEU A 85 5.64 -0.81 -10.30
C LEU A 85 5.32 -2.31 -10.24
N GLY A 86 5.82 -3.03 -9.23
CA GLY A 86 5.76 -4.48 -9.14
C GLY A 86 4.86 -5.00 -8.00
N ASP A 87 5.06 -6.26 -7.64
CA ASP A 87 4.36 -6.95 -6.54
C ASP A 87 5.11 -6.85 -5.21
N ARG A 88 6.12 -5.98 -5.15
CA ARG A 88 7.01 -5.73 -4.00
C ARG A 88 7.92 -6.89 -3.59
N LYS A 89 7.86 -8.06 -4.25
CA LYS A 89 8.74 -9.20 -3.90
C LYS A 89 10.18 -8.93 -4.33
N THR A 90 11.15 -9.23 -3.46
CA THR A 90 12.59 -9.00 -3.72
C THR A 90 13.04 -9.62 -5.04
N THR A 91 12.68 -10.87 -5.29
CA THR A 91 13.03 -11.60 -6.53
C THR A 91 12.55 -10.89 -7.79
N ASN A 92 11.32 -10.40 -7.79
CA ASN A 92 10.73 -9.70 -8.93
C ASN A 92 11.27 -8.27 -9.07
N ALA A 93 11.47 -7.57 -7.96
CA ALA A 93 12.05 -6.23 -7.95
C ALA A 93 13.48 -6.24 -8.50
N PHE A 94 14.33 -7.16 -8.05
CA PHE A 94 15.73 -7.26 -8.51
C PHE A 94 15.82 -7.68 -9.98
N LYS A 95 14.96 -8.61 -10.41
CA LYS A 95 14.84 -8.98 -11.82
C LYS A 95 14.48 -7.79 -12.71
N ARG A 96 13.53 -6.94 -12.27
CA ARG A 96 13.14 -5.70 -12.98
C ARG A 96 14.24 -4.65 -12.99
N ALA A 97 15.01 -4.57 -11.91
CA ALA A 97 16.14 -3.66 -11.79
C ALA A 97 17.41 -4.16 -12.54
N HIS A 98 17.37 -5.38 -13.08
CA HIS A 98 18.51 -6.03 -13.74
C HIS A 98 19.75 -6.16 -12.85
N VAL A 99 19.55 -6.49 -11.58
CA VAL A 99 20.64 -6.66 -10.60
C VAL A 99 20.67 -8.05 -9.99
N SER A 100 21.86 -8.44 -9.50
CA SER A 100 22.03 -9.68 -8.75
C SER A 100 21.30 -9.61 -7.40
N PHE A 101 21.00 -10.77 -6.81
CA PHE A 101 20.36 -10.80 -5.48
C PHE A 101 21.27 -10.23 -4.39
N GLU A 102 22.58 -10.50 -4.44
CA GLU A 102 23.55 -9.98 -3.47
C GLU A 102 23.63 -8.45 -3.51
N GLU A 103 23.79 -7.88 -4.71
CA GLU A 103 23.83 -6.43 -4.91
C GLU A 103 22.50 -5.78 -4.53
N GLY A 104 21.38 -6.40 -4.94
CA GLY A 104 20.04 -5.95 -4.60
C GLY A 104 19.82 -5.89 -3.08
N MET A 105 20.27 -6.90 -2.34
CA MET A 105 20.14 -6.92 -0.88
C MET A 105 21.01 -5.87 -0.19
N LYS A 106 22.24 -5.61 -0.65
CA LYS A 106 23.07 -4.51 -0.11
C LYS A 106 22.38 -3.15 -0.28
N CYS A 107 21.74 -2.93 -1.43
CA CYS A 107 20.96 -1.72 -1.67
C CYS A 107 19.73 -1.66 -0.74
N VAL A 108 19.01 -2.77 -0.57
CA VAL A 108 17.87 -2.85 0.35
C VAL A 108 18.28 -2.55 1.79
N GLU A 109 19.39 -3.09 2.28
CA GLU A 109 19.91 -2.80 3.62
C GLU A 109 20.16 -1.30 3.81
N SER A 110 20.85 -0.66 2.86
CA SER A 110 21.07 0.79 2.90
C SER A 110 19.77 1.60 2.84
N LEU A 111 18.80 1.19 2.03
CA LEU A 111 17.50 1.86 1.92
C LEU A 111 16.63 1.68 3.17
N CYS A 112 16.79 0.57 3.89
CA CYS A 112 16.16 0.35 5.20
C CYS A 112 16.80 1.21 6.29
N GLU A 113 18.13 1.34 6.32
CA GLU A 113 18.83 2.25 7.24
C GLU A 113 18.42 3.72 7.06
N LYS A 114 18.08 4.10 5.83
CA LYS A 114 17.56 5.43 5.47
C LYS A 114 16.04 5.57 5.68
N GLU A 115 15.37 4.55 6.20
CA GLU A 115 13.92 4.52 6.45
C GLU A 115 13.09 4.79 5.18
N ILE A 116 13.59 4.44 3.99
CA ILE A 116 12.89 4.63 2.71
C ILE A 116 11.95 3.46 2.42
N ILE A 117 12.42 2.25 2.76
CA ILE A 117 11.66 1.02 2.64
C ILE A 117 11.84 0.16 3.89
N GLU A 118 10.87 -0.73 4.11
CA GLU A 118 10.93 -1.78 5.11
C GLU A 118 10.86 -3.16 4.45
N ILE A 119 11.44 -4.16 5.11
CA ILE A 119 11.35 -5.56 4.68
C ILE A 119 10.20 -6.23 5.43
N ASP A 120 9.17 -6.64 4.70
CA ASP A 120 8.07 -7.44 5.22
C ASP A 120 8.29 -8.93 4.94
N SER A 121 7.94 -9.77 5.91
CA SER A 121 8.04 -11.24 5.83
C SER A 121 6.67 -11.87 6.01
N SER A 122 6.40 -12.92 5.22
CA SER A 122 5.13 -13.63 5.26
C SER A 122 4.85 -14.18 6.66
N GLN A 123 3.67 -13.88 7.20
CA GLN A 123 3.27 -14.24 8.57
C GLN A 123 2.82 -15.70 8.69
N ASN A 124 3.71 -16.64 8.31
CA ASN A 124 3.44 -18.08 8.34
C ASN A 124 2.99 -18.57 9.73
N PHE A 125 3.68 -18.12 10.78
CA PHE A 125 3.43 -18.56 12.15
C PHE A 125 2.04 -18.16 12.68
N LEU A 126 1.49 -17.03 12.21
CA LEU A 126 0.13 -16.60 12.59
C LEU A 126 -0.95 -17.58 12.08
N LEU A 127 -0.64 -18.33 11.03
CA LEU A 127 -1.52 -19.30 10.41
C LEU A 127 -1.09 -20.75 10.69
N GLY A 128 -0.22 -20.97 11.68
CA GLY A 128 0.29 -22.30 12.03
C GLY A 128 1.14 -22.95 10.92
N LYS A 129 1.64 -22.16 9.97
CA LYS A 129 2.49 -22.64 8.86
C LYS A 129 3.95 -22.57 9.26
N ARG A 130 4.73 -23.53 8.76
CA ARG A 130 6.19 -23.49 8.89
C ARG A 130 6.74 -22.35 8.07
N ASN A 131 7.77 -21.69 8.59
CA ASN A 131 8.51 -20.71 7.81
C ASN A 131 9.13 -21.40 6.60
N ASP A 132 8.85 -20.86 5.42
CA ASP A 132 9.55 -21.22 4.20
C ASP A 132 10.56 -20.11 3.86
N SER A 133 11.84 -20.40 4.08
CA SER A 133 12.92 -19.46 3.79
C SER A 133 13.04 -19.12 2.30
N LYS A 134 12.40 -19.90 1.41
CA LYS A 134 12.33 -19.61 -0.03
C LYS A 134 11.26 -18.60 -0.37
N THR A 135 10.29 -18.34 0.51
CA THR A 135 9.26 -17.33 0.27
C THR A 135 9.92 -15.96 0.15
N PRO A 136 9.83 -15.29 -1.01
CA PRO A 136 10.47 -13.99 -1.20
C PRO A 136 9.91 -12.98 -0.20
N LYS A 137 10.80 -12.21 0.43
CA LYS A 137 10.41 -11.07 1.25
C LYS A 137 9.78 -9.98 0.37
N LYS A 138 8.92 -9.16 0.96
CA LYS A 138 8.37 -7.96 0.30
C LYS A 138 9.09 -6.72 0.79
N LEU A 139 9.18 -5.71 -0.09
CA LEU A 139 9.75 -4.41 0.19
C LEU A 139 8.65 -3.36 0.17
N ILE A 140 8.44 -2.68 1.29
CA ILE A 140 7.32 -1.76 1.50
C ILE A 140 7.87 -0.35 1.58
N PHE A 141 7.30 0.60 0.83
CA PHE A 141 7.68 2.01 0.99
C PHE A 141 7.13 2.54 2.31
N THR A 142 7.95 3.26 3.07
CA THR A 142 7.50 3.95 4.29
C THR A 142 6.71 5.23 3.99
N ASN A 143 6.88 5.79 2.79
CA ASN A 143 6.32 7.07 2.37
C ASN A 143 5.58 6.96 1.01
N PRO A 144 4.27 7.28 0.94
CA PRO A 144 3.49 7.21 -0.30
C PRO A 144 4.01 8.08 -1.44
N PHE A 145 4.44 9.32 -1.15
CA PHE A 145 4.99 10.21 -2.16
C PHE A 145 6.30 9.68 -2.74
N VAL A 146 7.17 9.09 -1.92
CA VAL A 146 8.40 8.46 -2.42
C VAL A 146 8.06 7.28 -3.34
N ARG A 147 7.06 6.46 -3.00
CA ARG A 147 6.57 5.41 -3.92
C ARG A 147 6.03 6.00 -5.22
N PHE A 148 5.22 7.06 -5.15
CA PHE A 148 4.70 7.77 -6.31
C PHE A 148 5.82 8.30 -7.21
N TRP A 149 6.86 8.89 -6.62
CA TRP A 149 8.02 9.40 -7.34
C TRP A 149 8.69 8.31 -8.18
N PHE A 150 8.97 7.15 -7.60
CA PHE A 150 9.60 6.04 -8.33
C PHE A 150 8.65 5.29 -9.26
N GLY A 151 7.32 5.41 -9.06
CA GLY A 151 6.31 4.85 -9.95
C GLY A 151 6.06 5.69 -11.21
N PHE A 152 6.02 7.02 -11.09
CA PHE A 152 5.52 7.89 -12.17
C PHE A 152 6.42 9.07 -12.54
N ILE A 153 7.39 9.45 -11.71
CA ILE A 153 8.25 10.61 -12.01
C ILE A 153 9.62 10.13 -12.50
N SER A 154 10.33 9.36 -11.67
CA SER A 154 11.66 8.83 -11.97
C SER A 154 11.73 8.09 -13.32
N PRO A 155 10.77 7.21 -13.70
CA PRO A 155 10.86 6.45 -14.95
C PRO A 155 10.76 7.28 -16.23
N ILE A 156 10.22 8.50 -16.15
CA ILE A 156 9.95 9.39 -17.31
C ILE A 156 10.52 10.79 -17.11
N TYR A 157 11.60 10.87 -16.33
CA TYR A 157 12.18 12.14 -15.88
C TYR A 157 12.59 13.09 -17.02
N LYS A 158 12.89 12.58 -18.22
CA LYS A 158 13.37 13.39 -19.35
C LYS A 158 12.30 14.39 -19.80
N GLY A 159 11.10 13.89 -20.13
CA GLY A 159 9.98 14.75 -20.54
C GLY A 159 9.58 15.73 -19.45
N ILE A 160 9.52 15.27 -18.20
CA ILE A 160 9.19 16.13 -17.05
C ILE A 160 10.22 17.26 -16.89
N LYS A 161 11.52 16.96 -17.00
CA LYS A 161 12.58 17.97 -16.93
C LYS A 161 12.47 19.02 -18.04
N GLU A 162 11.97 18.62 -19.21
CA GLU A 162 11.75 19.48 -20.38
C GLU A 162 10.40 20.23 -20.33
N GLY A 163 9.59 20.02 -19.29
CA GLY A 163 8.25 20.62 -19.16
C GLY A 163 7.19 19.95 -20.01
N ASN A 164 7.48 18.79 -20.60
CA ASN A 164 6.52 17.99 -21.36
C ASN A 164 5.92 16.90 -20.49
N TYR A 165 4.65 17.08 -20.10
CA TYR A 165 3.94 16.20 -19.17
C TYR A 165 2.99 15.20 -19.84
N GLU A 166 2.97 15.11 -21.16
CA GLU A 166 1.99 14.24 -21.85
C GLU A 166 2.24 12.76 -21.59
N GLU A 167 3.50 12.32 -21.57
CA GLU A 167 3.83 10.94 -21.20
C GLU A 167 3.43 10.63 -19.75
N PHE A 168 3.57 11.61 -18.84
CA PHE A 168 3.16 11.48 -17.45
C PHE A 168 1.65 11.27 -17.36
N LYS A 169 0.84 12.15 -17.96
CA LYS A 169 -0.62 12.10 -17.91
C LYS A 169 -1.14 10.75 -18.41
N MET A 170 -0.67 10.31 -19.58
CA MET A 170 -1.06 9.04 -20.18
C MET A 170 -0.72 7.84 -19.29
N LYS A 171 0.50 7.80 -18.71
CA LYS A 171 0.91 6.70 -17.83
C LYS A 171 0.16 6.68 -16.50
N PHE A 172 -0.08 7.85 -15.93
CA PHE A 172 -0.77 7.99 -14.66
C PHE A 172 -2.24 7.59 -14.78
N GLU A 173 -2.98 8.13 -15.76
CA GLU A 173 -4.39 7.80 -15.98
C GLU A 173 -4.61 6.30 -16.21
N GLY A 174 -3.71 5.64 -16.94
CA GLY A 174 -3.78 4.21 -17.20
C GLY A 174 -3.50 3.31 -15.99
N ARG A 175 -3.00 3.86 -14.86
CA ARG A 175 -2.60 3.08 -13.68
C ARG A 175 -3.10 3.63 -12.34
N GLU A 176 -3.80 4.77 -12.33
CA GLU A 176 -4.25 5.44 -11.11
C GLU A 176 -5.01 4.50 -10.16
N SER A 177 -5.95 3.72 -10.70
CA SER A 177 -6.79 2.81 -9.92
C SER A 177 -5.95 1.76 -9.19
N ASP A 178 -5.13 1.02 -9.93
CA ASP A 178 -4.33 -0.09 -9.39
C ASP A 178 -3.20 0.41 -8.48
N PHE A 179 -2.70 1.64 -8.73
CA PHE A 179 -1.62 2.18 -7.91
C PHE A 179 -2.03 2.46 -6.46
N SER A 180 -3.33 2.66 -6.22
CA SER A 180 -3.87 2.88 -4.88
C SER A 180 -4.11 1.58 -4.09
N ASP A 181 -4.04 0.41 -4.72
CA ASP A 181 -4.38 -0.87 -4.06
C ASP A 181 -3.51 -1.13 -2.82
N PHE A 182 -2.18 -0.97 -2.93
CA PHE A 182 -1.29 -1.24 -1.79
C PHE A 182 -1.48 -0.26 -0.63
N ILE A 183 -1.71 1.03 -0.92
CA ILE A 183 -2.02 2.03 0.11
C ILE A 183 -3.35 1.66 0.79
N PHE A 184 -4.33 1.20 0.02
CA PHE A 184 -5.61 0.76 0.55
C PHE A 184 -5.48 -0.49 1.43
N GLU A 185 -4.69 -1.48 1.02
CA GLU A 185 -4.37 -2.68 1.81
C GLU A 185 -3.71 -2.31 3.14
N GLU A 186 -2.70 -1.43 3.12
CA GLU A 186 -1.97 -1.01 4.31
C GLU A 186 -2.85 -0.22 5.29
N LEU A 187 -3.69 0.68 4.78
CA LEU A 187 -4.67 1.40 5.60
C LEU A 187 -5.74 0.44 6.16
N ALA A 188 -6.19 -0.55 5.39
CA ALA A 188 -7.13 -1.56 5.87
C ALA A 188 -6.53 -2.42 6.99
N LEU A 189 -5.28 -2.87 6.85
CA LEU A 189 -4.57 -3.60 7.89
C LEU A 189 -4.39 -2.74 9.16
N SER A 190 -4.01 -1.47 8.98
CA SER A 190 -3.90 -0.49 10.08
C SER A 190 -5.24 -0.24 10.79
N PHE A 191 -6.35 -0.22 10.04
CA PHE A 191 -7.70 -0.14 10.61
C PHE A 191 -8.04 -1.38 11.44
N VAL A 192 -7.79 -2.58 10.90
CA VAL A 192 -8.06 -3.85 11.60
C VAL A 192 -7.33 -3.92 12.94
N LYS A 193 -6.07 -3.47 13.00
CA LYS A 193 -5.28 -3.38 14.24
C LYS A 193 -6.03 -2.68 15.39
N ASN A 194 -6.84 -1.67 15.09
CA ASN A 194 -7.51 -0.82 16.07
C ASN A 194 -9.02 -1.10 16.21
N THR A 195 -9.57 -2.04 15.44
CA THR A 195 -11.03 -2.27 15.38
C THR A 195 -11.53 -3.18 16.50
N PHE A 196 -10.72 -4.12 16.95
CA PHE A 196 -11.11 -5.11 17.96
C PHE A 196 -10.80 -4.58 19.36
N VAL A 197 -11.79 -3.96 20.01
CA VAL A 197 -11.60 -3.29 21.32
C VAL A 197 -11.63 -4.27 22.49
N GLU A 198 -12.60 -5.18 22.50
CA GLU A 198 -12.78 -6.18 23.57
C GLU A 198 -11.68 -7.24 23.55
N ASP A 199 -11.30 -7.70 22.35
CA ASP A 199 -10.29 -8.72 22.14
C ASP A 199 -9.21 -8.18 21.20
N LYS A 200 -8.31 -7.37 21.78
CA LYS A 200 -7.31 -6.60 21.03
C LYS A 200 -6.42 -7.48 20.15
N ILE A 201 -5.97 -6.89 19.05
CA ILE A 201 -5.00 -7.51 18.15
C ILE A 201 -3.64 -7.60 18.86
N LYS A 202 -3.14 -8.82 19.03
CA LYS A 202 -1.82 -9.13 19.58
C LYS A 202 -0.74 -9.01 18.50
N GLN A 203 -1.00 -9.57 17.33
CA GLN A 203 -0.07 -9.62 16.20
C GLN A 203 -0.84 -9.45 14.88
N HIS A 204 -0.20 -8.84 13.89
CA HIS A 204 -0.78 -8.65 12.57
C HIS A 204 0.31 -8.58 11.48
N GLY A 205 -0.10 -8.77 10.24
CA GLY A 205 0.74 -8.60 9.05
C GLY A 205 0.06 -9.16 7.82
N GLN A 206 0.85 -9.59 6.85
CA GLN A 206 0.37 -10.19 5.60
C GLN A 206 0.89 -11.61 5.46
N TYR A 207 0.13 -12.48 4.81
CA TYR A 207 0.60 -13.80 4.41
C TYR A 207 0.66 -13.90 2.90
N TRP A 208 1.71 -14.52 2.39
CA TRP A 208 1.80 -14.91 0.99
C TRP A 208 2.70 -16.13 0.83
N ASN A 209 2.45 -16.87 -0.25
CA ASN A 209 3.36 -17.85 -0.79
C ASN A 209 3.32 -17.77 -2.32
N GLU A 210 3.73 -18.84 -3.02
CA GLU A 210 3.69 -18.89 -4.48
C GLU A 210 2.25 -18.96 -5.04
N LYS A 211 1.28 -19.41 -4.24
CA LYS A 211 -0.08 -19.72 -4.70
C LYS A 211 -1.10 -18.66 -4.29
N ILE A 212 -1.01 -18.14 -3.07
CA ILE A 212 -2.00 -17.22 -2.50
C ILE A 212 -1.36 -16.01 -1.82
N GLN A 213 -2.16 -14.95 -1.68
CA GLN A 213 -1.84 -13.75 -0.90
C GLN A 213 -3.05 -13.37 -0.05
N ILE A 214 -2.78 -13.10 1.22
CA ILE A 214 -3.76 -12.67 2.22
C ILE A 214 -3.24 -11.35 2.82
N PRO A 215 -3.74 -10.19 2.34
CA PRO A 215 -3.28 -8.88 2.78
C PRO A 215 -3.57 -8.55 4.24
N ILE A 216 -4.53 -9.25 4.87
CA ILE A 216 -4.87 -9.03 6.27
C ILE A 216 -4.76 -10.36 6.99
N VAL A 217 -3.77 -10.49 7.88
CA VAL A 217 -3.67 -11.57 8.84
C VAL A 217 -3.47 -10.98 10.22
N ALA A 218 -4.24 -11.42 11.20
CA ALA A 218 -4.08 -10.98 12.57
C ALA A 218 -4.46 -12.08 13.57
N LYS A 219 -3.87 -11.98 14.76
CA LYS A 219 -4.17 -12.81 15.93
C LYS A 219 -4.60 -11.90 17.07
N THR A 220 -5.71 -12.24 17.70
CA THR A 220 -6.22 -11.54 18.89
C THR A 220 -5.51 -12.03 20.16
N ASN A 221 -5.77 -11.38 21.30
CA ASN A 221 -5.29 -11.82 22.60
C ASN A 221 -5.91 -13.15 23.03
N SER A 222 -7.15 -13.45 22.61
CA SER A 222 -7.79 -14.75 22.81
C SER A 222 -7.39 -15.81 21.78
N ASP A 223 -6.37 -15.54 20.96
CA ASP A 223 -5.82 -16.41 19.91
C ASP A 223 -6.75 -16.69 18.72
N LYS A 224 -7.86 -15.94 18.59
CA LYS A 224 -8.67 -15.94 17.37
C LYS A 224 -7.86 -15.44 16.17
N THR A 225 -7.94 -16.18 15.08
CA THR A 225 -7.32 -15.92 13.79
C THR A 225 -8.25 -15.11 12.92
N ILE A 226 -7.77 -13.96 12.47
CA ILE A 226 -8.46 -13.08 11.55
C ILE A 226 -7.72 -13.12 10.22
N ILE A 227 -8.42 -13.42 9.13
CA ILE A 227 -7.89 -13.26 7.79
C ILE A 227 -8.79 -12.35 6.96
N GLY A 228 -8.24 -11.73 5.95
CA GLY A 228 -9.02 -10.85 5.10
C GLY A 228 -8.30 -10.37 3.87
N PHE A 229 -9.09 -9.70 3.04
CA PHE A 229 -8.61 -9.06 1.83
C PHE A 229 -9.34 -7.74 1.60
N SER A 230 -8.73 -6.89 0.79
CA SER A 230 -9.31 -5.63 0.37
C SER A 230 -9.34 -5.50 -1.14
N LYS A 231 -10.24 -4.67 -1.66
CA LYS A 231 -10.30 -4.35 -3.08
C LYS A 231 -10.65 -2.88 -3.31
N TYR A 232 -9.76 -2.16 -3.97
CA TYR A 232 -9.95 -0.73 -4.26
C TYR A 232 -10.53 -0.53 -5.67
N THR A 233 -11.78 -0.97 -5.88
CA THR A 233 -12.45 -0.83 -7.19
C THR A 233 -13.79 -0.16 -7.09
N ASP A 234 -14.22 0.50 -8.17
CA ASP A 234 -15.57 1.06 -8.29
C ASP A 234 -16.65 -0.01 -8.40
N ASN A 235 -16.28 -1.25 -8.71
CA ASN A 235 -17.21 -2.36 -8.65
C ASN A 235 -17.53 -2.74 -7.20
N LYS A 236 -18.81 -3.00 -6.92
CA LYS A 236 -19.25 -3.62 -5.66
C LYS A 236 -18.64 -5.00 -5.54
N MET A 237 -18.15 -5.33 -4.35
CA MET A 237 -17.63 -6.66 -4.09
C MET A 237 -18.76 -7.70 -4.06
N LYS A 238 -18.52 -8.85 -4.71
CA LYS A 238 -19.49 -9.91 -4.92
C LYS A 238 -19.19 -11.12 -4.03
N LYS A 239 -20.22 -11.93 -3.77
CA LYS A 239 -20.11 -13.20 -3.03
C LYS A 239 -19.11 -14.17 -3.67
N SER A 240 -19.00 -14.17 -5.01
CA SER A 240 -18.04 -15.00 -5.75
C SER A 240 -16.59 -14.72 -5.38
N GLU A 241 -16.26 -13.48 -5.03
CA GLU A 241 -14.89 -13.10 -4.62
C GLU A 241 -14.58 -13.64 -3.22
N LEU A 242 -15.53 -13.55 -2.29
CA LEU A 242 -15.42 -14.20 -0.98
C LEU A 242 -15.27 -15.73 -1.14
N ASN A 243 -16.12 -16.37 -1.94
CA ASN A 243 -16.05 -17.82 -2.12
C ASN A 243 -14.68 -18.26 -2.66
N LYS A 244 -14.15 -17.56 -3.68
CA LYS A 244 -12.82 -17.82 -4.22
C LYS A 244 -11.75 -17.68 -3.13
N PHE A 245 -11.79 -16.61 -2.35
CA PHE A 245 -10.84 -16.40 -1.25
C PHE A 245 -10.88 -17.55 -0.22
N LEU A 246 -12.08 -18.01 0.16
CA LEU A 246 -12.24 -19.14 1.09
C LEU A 246 -11.77 -20.47 0.49
N GLU A 247 -12.05 -20.72 -0.79
CA GLU A 247 -11.56 -21.90 -1.50
C GLU A 247 -10.02 -21.92 -1.55
N ASP A 248 -9.39 -20.78 -1.83
CA ASP A 248 -7.94 -20.65 -1.89
C ASP A 248 -7.30 -20.84 -0.50
N CYS A 249 -7.91 -20.28 0.56
CA CYS A 249 -7.48 -20.54 1.93
C CYS A 249 -7.62 -22.02 2.30
N LYS A 250 -8.73 -22.67 1.92
CA LYS A 250 -8.97 -24.09 2.18
C LYS A 250 -7.94 -24.98 1.48
N LYS A 251 -7.58 -24.70 0.22
CA LYS A 251 -6.55 -25.45 -0.52
C LYS A 251 -5.18 -25.37 0.15
N GLU A 252 -4.91 -24.27 0.84
CA GLU A 252 -3.66 -24.04 1.58
C GLU A 252 -3.78 -24.40 3.06
N ASP A 253 -4.87 -25.05 3.47
CA ASP A 253 -5.13 -25.51 4.84
C ASP A 253 -5.06 -24.34 5.85
N ILE A 254 -5.67 -23.22 5.50
CA ILE A 254 -5.77 -22.02 6.35
C ILE A 254 -7.20 -21.91 6.86
N SER A 255 -7.33 -21.96 8.18
CA SER A 255 -8.58 -21.68 8.90
C SER A 255 -8.56 -20.29 9.52
N ALA A 256 -9.74 -19.72 9.71
CA ALA A 256 -9.91 -18.45 10.39
C ALA A 256 -11.20 -18.43 11.21
N ASP A 257 -11.15 -17.76 12.35
CA ASP A 257 -12.30 -17.52 13.21
C ASP A 257 -13.13 -16.35 12.70
N ILE A 258 -12.47 -15.36 12.10
CA ILE A 258 -13.10 -14.14 11.58
C ILE A 258 -12.53 -13.81 10.21
N ILE A 259 -13.42 -13.56 9.26
CA ILE A 259 -13.09 -13.07 7.93
C ILE A 259 -13.41 -11.57 7.88
N VAL A 260 -12.43 -10.79 7.43
CA VAL A 260 -12.58 -9.36 7.21
C VAL A 260 -12.52 -9.05 5.73
N ILE A 261 -13.47 -8.28 5.24
CA ILE A 261 -13.47 -7.80 3.86
C ILE A 261 -13.50 -6.28 3.85
N PHE A 262 -12.63 -5.66 3.06
CA PHE A 262 -12.56 -4.20 2.92
C PHE A 262 -12.77 -3.76 1.46
N THR A 263 -13.61 -2.76 1.20
CA THR A 263 -13.89 -2.34 -0.19
C THR A 263 -14.02 -0.83 -0.36
N LYS A 264 -13.73 -0.34 -1.58
CA LYS A 264 -14.00 1.05 -1.95
C LYS A 264 -15.49 1.34 -2.05
N ASN A 265 -16.21 0.64 -2.95
CA ASN A 265 -17.58 0.98 -3.34
C ASN A 265 -18.71 0.09 -2.74
N GLY A 266 -18.42 -0.62 -1.65
CA GLY A 266 -19.36 -1.48 -0.94
C GLY A 266 -19.53 -2.88 -1.54
N TYR A 267 -20.71 -3.47 -1.36
CA TYR A 267 -20.98 -4.90 -1.52
C TYR A 267 -22.29 -5.17 -2.27
N SER A 268 -22.38 -6.32 -2.95
CA SER A 268 -23.64 -6.86 -3.45
C SER A 268 -24.61 -7.17 -2.31
N THR A 269 -25.91 -7.16 -2.58
CA THR A 269 -26.95 -7.48 -1.59
C THR A 269 -26.75 -8.88 -1.00
N GLU A 270 -26.41 -9.85 -1.84
CA GLU A 270 -26.11 -11.22 -1.43
C GLU A 270 -24.94 -11.32 -0.44
N LEU A 271 -23.85 -10.59 -0.68
CA LEU A 271 -22.69 -10.61 0.22
C LEU A 271 -23.01 -9.86 1.53
N LYS A 272 -23.76 -8.75 1.47
CA LYS A 272 -24.20 -8.04 2.67
C LYS A 272 -25.05 -8.91 3.59
N ALA A 273 -25.91 -9.75 3.01
CA ALA A 273 -26.77 -10.65 3.77
C ALA A 273 -26.00 -11.71 4.57
N LEU A 274 -24.73 -11.96 4.25
CA LEU A 274 -23.86 -12.90 4.95
C LEU A 274 -23.12 -12.28 6.14
N LYS A 275 -23.23 -10.95 6.36
CA LYS A 275 -22.56 -10.27 7.47
C LYS A 275 -22.93 -10.93 8.79
N SER A 276 -21.94 -11.22 9.61
CA SER A 276 -22.10 -11.87 10.91
C SER A 276 -20.96 -11.45 11.85
N GLU A 277 -20.89 -12.07 13.04
CA GLU A 277 -19.72 -11.90 13.92
C GLU A 277 -18.42 -12.49 13.34
N THR A 278 -18.54 -13.51 12.50
CA THR A 278 -17.41 -14.19 11.84
C THR A 278 -17.14 -13.66 10.43
N LEU A 279 -18.03 -12.86 9.84
CA LEU A 279 -17.81 -12.15 8.58
C LEU A 279 -18.05 -10.65 8.75
N LYS A 280 -16.98 -9.90 8.95
CA LYS A 280 -17.00 -8.45 9.15
C LYS A 280 -16.74 -7.73 7.82
N LEU A 281 -17.65 -6.82 7.48
CA LEU A 281 -17.66 -6.08 6.22
C LEU A 281 -17.40 -4.59 6.50
N PHE A 282 -16.30 -4.05 5.95
CA PHE A 282 -15.91 -2.65 6.04
C PHE A 282 -15.77 -1.99 4.66
N ASN A 283 -15.98 -0.68 4.62
CA ASN A 283 -15.76 0.09 3.41
C ASN A 283 -14.83 1.26 3.67
N VAL A 284 -14.51 2.00 2.61
CA VAL A 284 -13.66 3.19 2.67
C VAL A 284 -14.05 4.18 3.78
N LYS A 285 -15.33 4.32 4.14
CA LYS A 285 -15.79 5.22 5.21
C LYS A 285 -15.34 4.74 6.59
N SER A 286 -15.09 3.45 6.78
CA SER A 286 -14.55 2.89 8.03
C SER A 286 -13.16 3.46 8.36
N LEU A 287 -12.38 3.87 7.35
CA LEU A 287 -11.05 4.48 7.55
C LEU A 287 -11.09 5.85 8.22
N LYS A 288 -12.26 6.47 8.41
CA LYS A 288 -12.40 7.66 9.26
C LYS A 288 -11.84 7.45 10.67
N ALA A 289 -11.90 6.21 11.18
CA ALA A 289 -11.33 5.85 12.48
C ALA A 289 -9.80 6.01 12.56
N LEU A 290 -9.09 6.09 11.41
CA LEU A 290 -7.65 6.33 11.38
C LEU A 290 -7.27 7.80 11.52
N VAL A 291 -8.21 8.71 11.28
CA VAL A 291 -8.00 10.16 11.30
C VAL A 291 -8.34 10.76 12.67
N GLN A 292 -9.17 10.06 13.44
CA GLN A 292 -9.57 10.45 14.79
C GLN A 292 -8.39 10.41 15.76
#